data_AF-A0A8X6UIJ1-F1
#
_entry.id   AF-A0A8X6UIJ1-F1
#
_cell.length_a   1.000
_cell.length_b   1.000
_cell.length_c   1.000
_cell.angle_alpha   90.00
_cell.angle_beta   90.00
_cell.angle_gamma   90.00
#
_symmetry.space_group_name_H-M   'P 1'
#
loop_
_entity.id
_entity.type
_entity.pdbx_description
1 polymer ?
#
loop_
_entity_poly.entity_id
_entity_poly.type
_entity_poly.pdbx_seq_one_letter_code
_entity_poly.pdbx_strand_id
1 'polypeptide(L)'
;MKKISNATSMFSSYGKRRNSVITVFVYCSLPITLAMSYAILFFYSSTYTFLKKVVIDSQFIPKKLKGFFIVIYDINMIIDTAILSLVFSSLSVYYRLVCIYFDTLCCRLKVQVQNVKDSGESGRIIYAYLKIRKIMESLEYFMCFSAFIIVVSTMTGLFYMSYSLIFIPKYGCIDYLCYLGGGLFHFSIIGIVLVSGSSANRAAELTKEAIMSLPGMFQKSYNELKVILRKNCKQQVCLTLWKIYKIDRSLIITAMGTLMNYGILVATIGSVSRGNDKI
;
A
#
# COMPACT_ATOMS: atom_id res chain seq x y z
N MET A 1 -27.01 -26.99 -16.64
CA MET A 1 -26.53 -25.59 -16.49
C MET A 1 -25.56 -25.35 -15.32
N LYS A 2 -25.74 -25.92 -14.11
CA LYS A 2 -24.80 -25.73 -12.97
C LYS A 2 -23.33 -26.15 -13.23
N LYS A 3 -23.08 -27.23 -13.98
CA LYS A 3 -21.71 -27.68 -14.31
C LYS A 3 -20.93 -26.71 -15.21
N ILE A 4 -21.61 -26.01 -16.13
CA ILE A 4 -20.99 -25.06 -17.05
C ILE A 4 -20.66 -23.75 -16.33
N SER A 5 -21.53 -23.30 -15.41
CA SER A 5 -21.28 -22.15 -14.52
C SER A 5 -20.10 -22.36 -13.56
N ASN A 6 -19.92 -23.59 -13.04
CA ASN A 6 -18.74 -23.93 -12.23
C ASN A 6 -17.46 -24.04 -13.06
N ALA A 7 -17.53 -24.53 -14.31
CA ALA A 7 -16.38 -24.56 -15.20
C ALA A 7 -15.94 -23.14 -15.60
N THR A 8 -16.88 -22.23 -15.91
CA THR A 8 -16.56 -20.84 -16.27
C THR A 8 -16.03 -20.03 -15.09
N SER A 9 -16.47 -20.27 -13.86
CA SER A 9 -15.88 -19.63 -12.66
C SER A 9 -14.46 -20.16 -12.34
N MET A 10 -14.21 -21.44 -12.63
CA MET A 10 -12.89 -22.05 -12.46
C MET A 10 -11.89 -21.58 -13.53
N PHE A 11 -12.32 -21.46 -14.80
CA PHE A 11 -11.52 -20.88 -15.88
C PHE A 11 -11.28 -19.38 -15.70
N SER A 12 -12.26 -18.61 -15.20
CA SER A 12 -12.04 -17.20 -14.86
C SER A 12 -11.07 -17.04 -13.69
N SER A 13 -11.10 -17.94 -12.70
CA SER A 13 -10.12 -18.00 -11.61
C SER A 13 -8.72 -18.39 -12.08
N TYR A 14 -8.59 -19.24 -13.10
CA TYR A 14 -7.30 -19.67 -13.65
C TYR A 14 -6.67 -18.59 -14.54
N GLY A 15 -7.48 -17.92 -15.38
CA GLY A 15 -7.09 -16.73 -16.13
C GLY A 15 -6.69 -15.55 -15.22
N LYS A 16 -7.41 -15.34 -14.11
CA LYS A 16 -7.01 -14.39 -13.05
C LYS A 16 -5.66 -14.71 -12.42
N ARG A 17 -5.31 -15.99 -12.26
CA ARG A 17 -4.02 -16.42 -11.66
C ARG A 17 -2.82 -16.16 -12.55
N ARG A 18 -2.92 -16.46 -13.85
CA ARG A 18 -1.84 -16.15 -14.81
C ARG A 18 -1.63 -14.64 -14.95
N ASN A 19 -2.73 -13.88 -14.98
CA ASN A 19 -2.66 -12.42 -14.93
C ASN A 19 -2.13 -11.92 -13.58
N SER A 20 -2.40 -12.60 -12.45
CA SER A 20 -1.88 -12.20 -11.13
C SER A 20 -0.36 -12.30 -11.05
N VAL A 21 0.30 -13.27 -11.68
CA VAL A 21 1.77 -13.38 -11.64
C VAL A 21 2.41 -12.25 -12.46
N ILE A 22 1.91 -12.00 -13.68
CA ILE A 22 2.38 -10.88 -14.52
C ILE A 22 2.10 -9.54 -13.81
N THR A 23 0.93 -9.41 -13.19
CA THR A 23 0.54 -8.24 -12.41
C THR A 23 1.38 -8.10 -11.14
N VAL A 24 1.91 -9.18 -10.56
CA VAL A 24 2.89 -9.09 -9.47
C VAL A 24 4.21 -8.57 -10.03
N PHE A 25 4.76 -9.19 -11.08
CA PHE A 25 6.03 -8.78 -11.66
C PHE A 25 6.04 -7.31 -12.10
N VAL A 26 5.01 -6.87 -12.84
CA VAL A 26 4.90 -5.48 -13.32
C VAL A 26 4.81 -4.49 -12.16
N TYR A 27 4.02 -4.78 -11.13
CA TYR A 27 3.89 -3.87 -9.99
C TYR A 27 5.03 -3.97 -8.97
N CYS A 28 5.84 -5.03 -9.01
CA CYS A 28 7.06 -5.14 -8.23
C CYS A 28 8.22 -4.41 -8.91
N SER A 29 8.32 -4.47 -10.24
CA SER A 29 9.36 -3.78 -10.98
C SER A 29 9.12 -2.28 -11.07
N LEU A 30 7.86 -1.84 -11.19
CA LEU A 30 7.49 -0.43 -11.33
C LEU A 30 8.00 0.50 -10.19
N PRO A 31 7.78 0.23 -8.89
CA PRO A 31 8.28 1.10 -7.83
C PRO A 31 9.80 1.11 -7.77
N ILE A 32 10.46 -0.01 -8.10
CA ILE A 32 11.93 -0.09 -8.12
C ILE A 32 12.49 0.74 -9.28
N THR A 33 11.92 0.63 -10.48
CA THR A 33 12.36 1.44 -11.62
C THR A 33 12.08 2.92 -11.40
N LEU A 34 10.93 3.27 -10.81
CA LEU A 34 10.60 4.64 -10.42
C LEU A 34 11.52 5.19 -9.32
N ALA A 35 11.89 4.37 -8.33
CA ALA A 35 12.84 4.76 -7.29
C ALA A 35 14.22 5.06 -7.88
N MET A 36 14.71 4.19 -8.78
CA MET A 36 16.00 4.38 -9.45
C MET A 36 15.99 5.59 -10.38
N SER A 37 14.93 5.78 -11.17
CA SER A 37 14.82 6.95 -12.04
C SER A 37 14.69 8.24 -11.24
N TYR A 38 13.93 8.25 -10.14
CA TYR A 38 13.83 9.37 -9.23
C TYR A 38 15.19 9.72 -8.61
N ALA A 39 15.93 8.74 -8.08
CA ALA A 39 17.24 8.96 -7.50
C ALA A 39 18.22 9.56 -8.53
N ILE A 40 18.25 9.01 -9.76
CA ILE A 40 19.09 9.53 -10.84
C ILE A 40 18.71 10.97 -11.18
N LEU A 41 17.42 11.25 -11.43
CA LEU A 41 16.95 12.60 -11.77
C LEU A 41 17.22 13.61 -10.64
N PHE A 42 17.15 13.18 -9.39
CA PHE A 42 17.46 14.00 -8.23
C PHE A 42 18.93 14.45 -8.21
N PHE A 43 19.87 13.56 -8.55
CA PHE A 43 21.29 13.94 -8.64
C PHE A 43 21.58 14.97 -9.74
N TYR A 44 20.81 14.94 -10.83
CA TYR A 44 20.94 15.90 -11.92
C TYR A 44 20.09 17.17 -11.72
N SER A 45 19.30 17.24 -10.64
CA SER A 45 18.41 18.37 -10.36
C SER A 45 19.17 19.64 -9.94
N SER A 46 18.70 20.78 -10.42
CA SER A 46 19.11 22.11 -9.96
C SER A 46 18.81 22.30 -8.46
N THR A 47 17.84 21.58 -7.91
CA THR A 47 17.51 21.58 -6.47
C THR A 47 18.69 21.10 -5.63
N TYR A 48 19.34 20.02 -6.06
CA TYR A 48 20.54 19.50 -5.41
C TYR A 48 21.67 20.54 -5.45
N THR A 49 21.87 21.18 -6.61
CA THR A 49 22.86 22.25 -6.79
C THR A 49 22.56 23.46 -5.91
N PHE A 50 21.29 23.84 -5.76
CA PHE A 50 20.86 24.94 -4.90
C PHE A 50 21.12 24.66 -3.41
N LEU A 51 20.75 23.48 -2.91
CA LEU A 51 20.99 23.08 -1.51
C LEU A 51 22.49 23.06 -1.20
N LYS A 52 23.29 22.54 -2.13
CA LYS A 52 24.75 22.57 -2.04
C LYS A 52 25.29 24.01 -1.96
N LYS A 53 24.72 24.92 -2.75
CA LYS A 53 25.05 26.35 -2.72
C LYS A 53 24.70 27.01 -1.38
N VAL A 54 23.57 26.67 -0.76
CA VAL A 54 23.19 27.16 0.58
C VAL A 54 24.23 26.76 1.64
N VAL A 55 24.74 25.53 1.58
CA VAL A 55 25.82 25.06 2.48
C VAL A 55 27.12 25.83 2.21
N ILE A 56 27.44 26.09 0.94
CA ILE A 56 28.63 26.86 0.53
C ILE A 56 28.53 28.32 1.00
N ASP A 57 27.36 28.95 0.90
CA ASP A 57 27.15 30.37 1.20
C ASP A 57 26.88 30.62 2.69
N SER A 58 26.68 29.57 3.50
CA SER A 58 26.47 29.68 4.94
C SER A 58 27.65 30.36 5.65
N GLN A 59 27.34 31.39 6.44
CA GLN A 59 28.30 32.10 7.30
C GLN A 59 28.63 31.33 8.59
N PHE A 60 27.77 30.38 8.98
CA PHE A 60 27.91 29.60 10.21
C PHE A 60 28.96 28.48 10.11
N ILE A 61 29.33 28.08 8.89
CA ILE A 61 30.25 26.95 8.66
C ILE A 61 31.66 27.49 8.37
N PRO A 62 32.68 27.11 9.16
CA PRO A 62 34.07 27.52 8.91
C PRO A 62 34.54 27.10 7.51
N LYS A 63 35.25 27.99 6.79
CA LYS A 63 35.71 27.76 5.40
C LYS A 63 36.46 26.43 5.21
N LYS A 64 37.28 26.01 6.19
CA LYS A 64 38.04 24.74 6.15
C LYS A 64 37.14 23.49 6.23
N LEU A 65 35.95 23.59 6.82
CA LEU A 65 35.03 22.47 7.00
C LEU A 65 33.96 22.38 5.92
N LYS A 66 33.76 23.43 5.10
CA LYS A 66 32.73 23.45 4.05
C LYS A 66 32.83 22.26 3.10
N GLY A 67 34.04 21.90 2.66
CA GLY A 67 34.26 20.73 1.80
C GLY A 67 33.81 19.42 2.46
N PHE A 68 34.09 19.24 3.74
CA PHE A 68 33.69 18.05 4.50
C PHE A 68 32.17 17.97 4.69
N PHE A 69 31.53 19.09 5.04
CA PHE A 69 30.08 19.16 5.19
C PHE A 69 29.33 18.88 3.88
N ILE A 70 29.86 19.35 2.75
CA ILE A 70 29.30 19.05 1.43
C ILE A 70 29.37 17.54 1.16
N VAL A 71 30.50 16.89 1.44
CA VAL A 71 30.63 15.43 1.24
C VAL A 71 29.68 14.65 2.16
N ILE A 72 29.57 15.03 3.44
CA ILE A 72 28.60 14.41 4.36
C ILE A 72 27.17 14.60 3.88
N TYR A 73 26.84 15.81 3.44
CA TYR A 73 25.51 16.12 2.92
C TYR A 73 25.19 15.30 1.68
N ASP A 74 26.12 15.23 0.73
CA ASP A 74 25.98 14.44 -0.49
C ASP A 74 25.75 12.97 -0.12
N ILE A 75 26.59 12.39 0.76
CA ILE A 75 26.45 11.01 1.26
C ILE A 75 25.10 10.78 1.94
N ASN A 76 24.68 11.64 2.86
CA ASN A 76 23.39 11.51 3.55
C ASN A 76 22.22 11.58 2.57
N MET A 77 22.27 12.47 1.56
CA MET A 77 21.22 12.54 0.56
C MET A 77 21.17 11.31 -0.35
N ILE A 78 22.33 10.72 -0.72
CA ILE A 78 22.38 9.46 -1.48
C ILE A 78 21.77 8.34 -0.63
N ILE A 79 22.25 8.21 0.60
CA ILE A 79 21.86 7.16 1.53
C ILE A 79 20.37 7.28 1.83
N ASP A 80 19.89 8.44 2.23
CA ASP A 80 18.47 8.64 2.54
C ASP A 80 17.60 8.37 1.31
N THR A 81 17.88 9.01 0.17
CA THR A 81 17.03 8.89 -1.01
C THR A 81 17.03 7.47 -1.57
N ALA A 82 18.19 6.83 -1.70
CA ALA A 82 18.30 5.50 -2.28
C ALA A 82 17.87 4.39 -1.31
N ILE A 83 18.33 4.43 -0.06
CA ILE A 83 18.03 3.38 0.91
C ILE A 83 16.57 3.46 1.35
N LEU A 84 16.01 4.64 1.66
CA LEU A 84 14.59 4.74 2.03
C LEU A 84 13.69 4.31 0.88
N SER A 85 13.99 4.73 -0.35
CA SER A 85 13.19 4.31 -1.52
C SER A 85 13.26 2.80 -1.76
N LEU A 86 14.44 2.19 -1.58
CA LEU A 86 14.61 0.74 -1.69
C LEU A 86 13.85 0.01 -0.58
N VAL A 87 13.98 0.46 0.67
CA VAL A 87 13.31 -0.13 1.84
C VAL A 87 11.79 -0.05 1.68
N PHE A 88 11.24 1.11 1.29
CA PHE A 88 9.79 1.26 1.05
C PHE A 88 9.31 0.42 -0.13
N SER A 89 10.10 0.32 -1.21
CA SER A 89 9.79 -0.55 -2.34
C SER A 89 9.76 -2.02 -1.92
N SER A 90 10.78 -2.49 -1.21
CA SER A 90 10.85 -3.88 -0.74
C SER A 90 9.74 -4.23 0.23
N LEU A 91 9.45 -3.36 1.20
CA LEU A 91 8.38 -3.59 2.18
C LEU A 91 6.99 -3.57 1.52
N SER A 92 6.73 -2.65 0.60
CA SER A 92 5.44 -2.58 -0.11
C SER A 92 5.22 -3.78 -1.03
N VAL A 93 6.27 -4.24 -1.72
CA VAL A 93 6.26 -5.48 -2.51
C VAL A 93 5.99 -6.69 -1.64
N TYR A 94 6.72 -6.82 -0.52
CA TYR A 94 6.51 -7.91 0.43
C TYR A 94 5.08 -7.91 0.98
N TYR A 95 4.59 -6.76 1.40
CA TYR A 95 3.22 -6.57 1.90
C TYR A 95 2.18 -7.02 0.86
N ARG A 96 2.36 -6.64 -0.40
CA ARG A 96 1.48 -7.06 -1.50
C ARG A 96 1.53 -8.56 -1.74
N LEU A 97 2.70 -9.18 -1.76
CA LEU A 97 2.84 -10.62 -1.94
C LEU A 97 2.06 -11.38 -0.85
N VAL A 98 2.17 -10.93 0.39
CA VAL A 98 1.42 -11.48 1.51
C VAL A 98 -0.08 -11.29 1.33
N CYS A 99 -0.53 -10.10 0.93
CA CYS A 99 -1.94 -9.84 0.65
C CYS A 99 -2.50 -10.74 -0.46
N ILE A 100 -1.75 -10.95 -1.55
CA ILE A 100 -2.15 -11.80 -2.68
C ILE A 100 -2.20 -13.27 -2.27
N TYR A 101 -1.20 -13.73 -1.51
CA TYR A 101 -1.18 -15.08 -0.98
C TYR A 101 -2.41 -15.34 -0.10
N PHE A 102 -2.70 -14.39 0.77
CA PHE A 102 -3.86 -14.46 1.66
C PHE A 102 -5.19 -14.41 0.90
N ASP A 103 -5.37 -13.48 -0.05
CA ASP A 103 -6.53 -13.41 -0.94
C ASP A 103 -6.74 -14.75 -1.67
N THR A 104 -5.67 -15.37 -2.15
CA THR A 104 -5.70 -16.67 -2.82
C THR A 104 -6.16 -17.79 -1.88
N LEU A 105 -5.67 -17.82 -0.64
CA LEU A 105 -6.09 -18.79 0.37
C LEU A 105 -7.58 -18.65 0.69
N CYS A 106 -8.05 -17.42 0.91
CA CYS A 106 -9.46 -17.11 1.12
C CYS A 106 -10.32 -17.56 -0.06
N CYS A 107 -9.93 -17.23 -1.29
CA CYS A 107 -10.66 -17.66 -2.48
C CYS A 107 -10.72 -19.18 -2.62
N ARG A 108 -9.62 -19.90 -2.37
CA ARG A 108 -9.60 -21.38 -2.39
C ARG A 108 -10.54 -21.96 -1.34
N LEU A 109 -10.50 -21.43 -0.12
CA LEU A 109 -11.35 -21.90 0.97
C LEU A 109 -12.84 -21.66 0.65
N LYS A 110 -13.18 -20.49 0.10
CA LYS A 110 -14.54 -20.20 -0.34
C LYS A 110 -15.05 -21.21 -1.38
N VAL A 111 -14.22 -21.58 -2.35
CA VAL A 111 -14.58 -22.60 -3.35
C VAL A 111 -14.79 -23.97 -2.70
N GLN A 112 -14.00 -24.33 -1.69
CA GLN A 112 -14.19 -25.57 -0.95
C GLN A 112 -15.51 -25.56 -0.15
N VAL A 113 -15.83 -24.45 0.51
CA VAL A 113 -17.08 -24.26 1.25
C VAL A 113 -18.29 -24.48 0.33
N GLN A 114 -18.27 -23.93 -0.88
CA GLN A 114 -19.36 -24.04 -1.84
C GLN A 114 -19.57 -25.44 -2.41
N ASN A 115 -18.53 -26.29 -2.38
CA ASN A 115 -18.56 -27.64 -2.95
C ASN A 115 -18.73 -28.73 -1.89
N VAL A 116 -18.85 -28.36 -0.61
CA VAL A 116 -18.92 -29.32 0.49
C VAL A 116 -20.23 -30.11 0.42
N LYS A 117 -20.14 -31.44 0.50
CA LYS A 117 -21.29 -32.35 0.41
C LYS A 117 -21.60 -33.07 1.72
N ASP A 118 -20.63 -33.16 2.61
CA ASP A 118 -20.75 -33.88 3.87
C ASP A 118 -20.34 -33.02 5.08
N SER A 119 -20.97 -33.35 6.21
CA SER A 119 -20.69 -32.85 7.54
C SER A 119 -19.24 -33.11 8.01
N GLY A 120 -18.64 -34.25 7.65
CA GLY A 120 -17.24 -34.57 8.00
C GLY A 120 -16.22 -33.64 7.32
N GLU A 121 -16.50 -33.25 6.07
CA GLU A 121 -15.68 -32.27 5.33
C GLU A 121 -15.82 -30.86 5.89
N SER A 122 -16.98 -30.52 6.46
CA SER A 122 -17.25 -29.20 7.06
C SER A 122 -16.33 -28.91 8.26
N GLY A 123 -16.05 -29.91 9.10
CA GLY A 123 -15.11 -29.78 10.21
C GLY A 123 -13.69 -29.45 9.74
N ARG A 124 -13.22 -30.08 8.66
CA ARG A 124 -11.91 -29.81 8.06
C ARG A 124 -11.81 -28.39 7.49
N ILE A 125 -12.86 -27.91 6.82
CA ILE A 125 -12.92 -26.55 6.27
C ILE A 125 -12.87 -25.51 7.39
N ILE A 126 -13.59 -25.72 8.49
CA ILE A 126 -13.55 -24.81 9.64
C ILE A 126 -12.17 -24.82 10.29
N TYR A 127 -11.54 -25.98 10.44
CA TYR A 127 -10.18 -26.05 10.93
C TYR A 127 -9.19 -25.29 10.02
N ALA A 128 -9.30 -25.45 8.71
CA ALA A 128 -8.50 -24.71 7.74
C ALA A 128 -8.73 -23.19 7.84
N TYR A 129 -9.99 -22.75 8.02
CA TYR A 129 -10.32 -21.34 8.26
C TYR A 129 -9.64 -20.80 9.52
N LEU A 130 -9.74 -21.51 10.64
CA LEU A 130 -9.14 -21.07 11.90
C LEU A 130 -7.61 -20.97 11.79
N LYS A 131 -6.98 -21.88 11.03
CA LYS A 131 -5.54 -21.80 10.74
C LYS A 131 -5.21 -20.56 9.90
N ILE A 132 -5.97 -20.30 8.83
CA ILE A 132 -5.79 -19.10 7.99
C ILE A 132 -5.99 -17.82 8.81
N ARG A 133 -7.02 -17.80 9.68
CA ARG A 133 -7.29 -16.69 10.59
C ARG A 133 -6.10 -16.42 11.51
N LYS A 134 -5.54 -17.46 12.15
CA LYS A 134 -4.38 -17.33 13.04
C LYS A 134 -3.15 -16.80 12.30
N ILE A 135 -2.92 -17.25 11.06
CA ILE A 135 -1.86 -16.71 10.20
C ILE A 135 -2.10 -15.23 9.94
N MET A 136 -3.33 -14.83 9.62
CA MET A 136 -3.68 -13.42 9.38
C MET A 136 -3.45 -12.54 10.62
N GLU A 137 -3.81 -13.02 11.81
CA GLU A 137 -3.57 -12.29 13.07
C GLU A 137 -2.08 -12.05 13.32
N SER A 138 -1.24 -13.04 13.01
CA SER A 138 0.22 -12.91 13.10
C SER A 138 0.77 -11.92 12.08
N LEU A 139 0.30 -11.99 10.82
CA LEU A 139 0.71 -11.06 9.77
C LEU A 139 0.29 -9.63 10.09
N GLU A 140 -0.92 -9.44 10.57
CA GLU A 140 -1.42 -8.13 11.00
C GLU A 140 -0.58 -7.56 12.15
N TYR A 141 -0.24 -8.37 13.15
CA TYR A 141 0.63 -7.94 14.23
C TYR A 141 2.01 -7.45 13.73
N PHE A 142 2.61 -8.15 12.77
CA PHE A 142 3.92 -7.78 12.23
C PHE A 142 3.86 -6.59 11.26
N MET A 143 2.81 -6.49 10.44
CA MET A 143 2.77 -5.55 9.32
C MET A 143 2.02 -4.26 9.60
N CYS A 144 1.11 -4.20 10.57
CA CYS A 144 0.22 -3.05 10.76
C CYS A 144 0.97 -1.73 10.98
N PHE A 145 2.06 -1.75 11.76
CA PHE A 145 2.88 -0.58 12.00
C PHE A 145 3.70 -0.18 10.77
N SER A 146 4.35 -1.15 10.13
CA SER A 146 5.11 -0.91 8.89
C SER A 146 4.23 -0.35 7.78
N ALA A 147 3.02 -0.89 7.59
CA ALA A 147 2.04 -0.39 6.64
C ALA A 147 1.60 1.04 6.97
N PHE A 148 1.39 1.35 8.27
CA PHE A 148 1.09 2.71 8.72
C PHE A 148 2.22 3.69 8.38
N ILE A 149 3.47 3.37 8.72
CA ILE A 149 4.63 4.23 8.43
C ILE A 149 4.79 4.45 6.92
N ILE A 150 4.61 3.40 6.11
CA ILE A 150 4.68 3.52 4.64
C ILE A 150 3.58 4.45 4.13
N VAL A 151 2.33 4.29 4.59
CA VAL A 151 1.21 5.14 4.15
C VAL A 151 1.44 6.59 4.56
N VAL A 152 1.81 6.86 5.81
CA VAL A 152 2.08 8.24 6.28
C VAL A 152 3.24 8.86 5.49
N SER A 153 4.36 8.16 5.36
CA SER A 153 5.54 8.66 4.66
C SER A 153 5.27 8.93 3.18
N THR A 154 4.49 8.07 2.52
CA THR A 154 4.11 8.26 1.11
C THR A 154 3.09 9.38 0.92
N MET A 155 2.17 9.59 1.87
CA MET A 155 1.28 10.75 1.85
C MET A 155 2.06 12.06 2.02
N THR A 156 3.01 12.11 2.97
CA THR A 156 3.89 13.27 3.15
C THR A 156 4.75 13.53 1.91
N GLY A 157 5.32 12.48 1.32
CA GLY A 157 6.09 12.56 0.08
C GLY A 157 5.25 13.08 -1.09
N LEU A 158 4.04 12.55 -1.29
CA LEU A 158 3.11 13.04 -2.30
C LEU A 158 2.80 14.52 -2.13
N PHE A 159 2.46 14.92 -0.90
CA PHE A 159 2.18 16.32 -0.59
C PHE A 159 3.38 17.22 -0.92
N TYR A 160 4.60 16.82 -0.52
CA TYR A 160 5.82 17.56 -0.81
C TYR A 160 6.11 17.68 -2.31
N MET A 161 5.98 16.59 -3.08
CA MET A 161 6.22 16.60 -4.52
C MET A 161 5.18 17.47 -5.25
N SER A 162 3.90 17.34 -4.90
CA SER A 162 2.82 18.16 -5.47
C SER A 162 2.96 19.63 -5.12
N TYR A 163 3.29 19.94 -3.86
CA TYR A 163 3.58 21.30 -3.42
C TYR A 163 4.72 21.91 -4.23
N SER A 164 5.82 21.18 -4.36
CA SER A 164 6.99 21.61 -5.11
C SER A 164 6.61 21.96 -6.55
N LEU A 165 5.94 21.04 -7.26
CA LEU A 165 5.49 21.24 -8.65
C LEU A 165 4.65 22.51 -8.87
N ILE A 166 3.82 22.90 -7.91
CA ILE A 166 2.89 24.03 -8.04
C ILE A 166 3.55 25.36 -7.63
N PHE A 167 4.31 25.36 -6.52
CA PHE A 167 4.67 26.61 -5.84
C PHE A 167 6.09 27.08 -6.10
N ILE A 168 7.01 26.22 -6.53
CA ILE A 168 8.40 26.61 -6.77
C ILE A 168 8.51 27.05 -8.24
N PRO A 169 8.47 28.36 -8.54
CA PRO A 169 8.41 28.85 -9.90
C PRO A 169 9.84 28.99 -10.41
N LYS A 170 10.23 28.12 -11.35
CA LYS A 170 11.46 28.07 -12.18
C LYS A 170 12.14 26.70 -12.11
N TYR A 171 11.46 25.70 -12.64
CA TYR A 171 12.07 24.40 -12.86
C TYR A 171 12.76 24.34 -14.21
N GLY A 172 14.01 23.88 -14.22
CA GLY A 172 14.57 23.28 -15.42
C GLY A 172 13.78 22.00 -15.74
N CYS A 173 13.83 21.54 -16.99
CA CYS A 173 13.14 20.32 -17.43
C CYS A 173 13.44 19.12 -16.51
N ILE A 174 14.69 19.00 -16.05
CA ILE A 174 15.14 17.92 -15.15
C ILE A 174 14.45 17.98 -13.79
N ASP A 175 14.30 19.18 -13.21
CA ASP A 175 13.66 19.34 -11.91
C ASP A 175 12.19 18.95 -11.96
N TYR A 176 11.48 19.41 -13.00
CA TYR A 176 10.08 19.05 -13.22
C TYR A 176 9.90 17.53 -13.34
N LEU A 177 10.75 16.86 -14.14
CA LEU A 177 10.73 15.41 -14.28
C LEU A 177 11.07 14.69 -12.96
N CYS A 178 11.98 15.23 -12.16
CA CYS A 178 12.33 14.69 -10.85
C CYS A 178 11.14 14.69 -9.89
N TYR A 179 10.46 15.84 -9.72
CA TYR A 179 9.29 15.93 -8.83
C TYR A 179 8.11 15.11 -9.35
N LEU A 180 7.88 15.08 -10.67
CA LEU A 180 6.86 14.23 -11.27
C LEU A 180 7.15 12.74 -11.03
N GLY A 181 8.40 12.32 -11.24
CA GLY A 181 8.83 10.95 -10.99
C GLY A 181 8.70 10.54 -9.53
N GLY A 182 9.11 11.40 -8.59
CA GLY A 182 8.92 11.19 -7.16
C GLY A 182 7.44 11.10 -6.76
N GLY A 183 6.59 11.95 -7.35
CA GLY A 183 5.14 11.87 -7.15
C GLY A 183 4.55 10.55 -7.61
N LEU A 184 4.90 10.09 -8.82
CA LEU A 184 4.48 8.79 -9.35
C LEU A 184 5.00 7.62 -8.51
N PHE A 185 6.22 7.71 -7.99
CA PHE A 185 6.78 6.72 -7.08
C PHE A 185 5.93 6.59 -5.81
N HIS A 186 5.71 7.68 -5.08
CA HIS A 186 4.92 7.63 -3.85
C HIS A 186 3.47 7.21 -4.09
N PHE A 187 2.86 7.66 -5.21
CA PHE A 187 1.53 7.24 -5.63
C PHE A 187 1.45 5.73 -5.88
N SER A 188 2.48 5.17 -6.52
CA SER A 188 2.57 3.73 -6.78
C SER A 188 2.66 2.94 -5.47
N ILE A 189 3.50 3.38 -4.52
CA ILE A 189 3.66 2.70 -3.23
C ILE A 189 2.37 2.71 -2.41
N ILE A 190 1.73 3.88 -2.26
CA ILE A 190 0.49 3.98 -1.47
C ILE A 190 -0.64 3.15 -2.10
N GLY A 191 -0.72 3.14 -3.44
CA GLY A 191 -1.66 2.31 -4.19
C GLY A 191 -1.41 0.81 -3.95
N ILE A 192 -0.15 0.37 -4.00
CA ILE A 192 0.23 -1.03 -3.73
C ILE A 192 -0.26 -1.47 -2.35
N VAL A 193 -0.02 -0.68 -1.30
CA VAL A 193 -0.38 -1.03 0.08
C VAL A 193 -1.90 -1.02 0.28
N LEU A 194 -2.57 0.08 -0.07
CA LEU A 194 -4.00 0.23 0.22
C LEU A 194 -4.87 -0.70 -0.63
N VAL A 195 -4.58 -0.84 -1.93
CA VAL A 195 -5.37 -1.71 -2.82
C VAL A 195 -5.20 -3.17 -2.43
N SER A 196 -3.97 -3.62 -2.17
CA SER A 196 -3.70 -5.01 -1.78
C SER A 196 -4.34 -5.35 -0.44
N GLY A 197 -4.18 -4.46 0.56
CA GLY A 197 -4.80 -4.64 1.88
C GLY A 197 -6.33 -4.66 1.81
N SER A 198 -6.93 -3.77 1.01
CA SER A 198 -8.38 -3.73 0.82
C SER A 198 -8.91 -5.00 0.13
N SER A 199 -8.21 -5.51 -0.88
CA SER A 199 -8.60 -6.76 -1.56
C SER A 199 -8.55 -7.94 -0.60
N ALA A 200 -7.43 -8.10 0.12
CA ALA A 200 -7.25 -9.15 1.11
C ALA A 200 -8.35 -9.12 2.19
N ASN A 201 -8.67 -7.94 2.72
CA ASN A 201 -9.74 -7.75 3.68
C ASN A 201 -11.11 -8.14 3.12
N ARG A 202 -11.40 -7.77 1.87
CA ARG A 202 -12.65 -8.15 1.22
C ARG A 202 -12.74 -9.66 1.00
N ALA A 203 -11.65 -10.32 0.62
CA ALA A 203 -11.61 -11.77 0.47
C ALA A 203 -11.81 -12.50 1.81
N ALA A 204 -11.20 -12.01 2.90
CA ALA A 204 -11.45 -12.54 4.24
C ALA A 204 -12.91 -12.43 4.65
N GLU A 205 -13.54 -11.28 4.41
CA GLU A 205 -14.94 -11.02 4.73
C GLU A 205 -15.88 -11.97 3.97
N LEU A 206 -15.72 -12.08 2.65
CA LEU A 206 -16.52 -12.99 1.83
C LEU A 206 -16.33 -14.46 2.22
N THR A 207 -15.12 -14.83 2.66
CA THR A 207 -14.81 -16.19 3.12
C THR A 207 -15.46 -16.45 4.49
N LYS A 208 -15.43 -15.48 5.40
CA LYS A 208 -16.12 -15.53 6.68
C LYS A 208 -17.63 -15.70 6.48
N GLU A 209 -18.25 -14.91 5.60
CA GLU A 209 -19.67 -15.01 5.27
C GLU A 209 -20.03 -16.41 4.73
N ALA A 210 -19.23 -16.93 3.79
CA ALA A 210 -19.42 -18.28 3.26
C ALA A 210 -19.36 -19.33 4.38
N ILE A 211 -18.40 -19.22 5.31
CA ILE A 211 -18.25 -20.16 6.41
C ILE A 211 -19.38 -20.04 7.44
N MET A 212 -19.84 -18.83 7.72
CA MET A 212 -20.98 -18.61 8.62
C MET A 212 -22.29 -19.18 8.05
N SER A 213 -22.35 -19.40 6.73
CA SER A 213 -23.48 -20.06 6.06
C SER A 213 -23.46 -21.60 6.12
N LEU A 214 -22.31 -22.22 6.41
CA LEU A 214 -22.15 -23.69 6.49
C LEU A 214 -23.14 -24.40 7.42
N PRO A 215 -23.44 -23.91 8.64
CA PRO A 215 -24.39 -24.59 9.52
C PRO A 215 -25.75 -24.77 8.86
N GLY A 216 -26.23 -23.76 8.12
CA GLY A 216 -27.50 -23.80 7.40
C GLY A 216 -27.57 -24.88 6.31
N MET A 217 -26.42 -25.40 5.86
CA MET A 217 -26.34 -26.47 4.87
C MET A 217 -26.44 -27.87 5.49
N PHE A 218 -26.21 -28.03 6.80
CA PHE A 218 -26.17 -29.33 7.48
C PHE A 218 -27.07 -29.35 8.71
N GLN A 219 -28.29 -29.83 8.53
CA GLN A 219 -29.32 -29.84 9.57
C GLN A 219 -28.97 -30.74 10.77
N LYS A 220 -28.21 -31.83 10.55
CA LYS A 220 -27.81 -32.79 11.60
C LYS A 220 -26.74 -32.28 12.57
N SER A 221 -25.85 -31.38 12.13
CA SER A 221 -24.74 -30.85 12.93
C SER A 221 -24.83 -29.33 13.15
N TYR A 222 -25.99 -28.74 12.86
CA TYR A 222 -26.25 -27.30 12.88
C TYR A 222 -25.84 -26.65 14.21
N ASN A 223 -26.26 -27.23 15.34
CA ASN A 223 -26.05 -26.64 16.67
C ASN A 223 -24.56 -26.64 17.07
N GLU A 224 -23.85 -27.74 16.83
CA GLU A 224 -22.42 -27.86 17.14
C GLU A 224 -21.57 -26.90 16.29
N LEU A 225 -21.82 -26.90 14.98
CA LEU A 225 -21.16 -26.00 14.03
C LEU A 225 -21.40 -24.52 14.36
N LYS A 226 -22.65 -24.17 14.72
CA LYS A 226 -23.03 -22.80 15.08
C LYS A 226 -22.35 -22.33 16.35
N VAL A 227 -22.21 -23.19 17.37
CA VAL A 227 -21.51 -22.85 18.63
C VAL A 227 -20.03 -22.61 18.37
N ILE A 228 -19.37 -23.50 17.61
CA ILE A 228 -17.94 -23.38 17.26
C ILE A 228 -17.69 -22.07 16.49
N LEU A 229 -18.52 -21.76 15.48
CA LEU A 229 -18.39 -20.56 14.69
C LEU A 229 -18.69 -19.29 15.49
N ARG A 230 -19.71 -19.29 16.35
CA ARG A 230 -19.97 -18.13 17.23
C ARG A 230 -18.84 -17.87 18.20
N LYS A 231 -18.23 -18.91 18.77
CA LYS A 231 -17.10 -18.78 19.70
C LYS A 231 -15.84 -18.29 18.97
N ASN A 232 -15.56 -18.84 17.80
CA ASN A 232 -14.28 -18.66 17.11
C ASN A 232 -14.30 -17.67 15.94
N CYS A 233 -15.45 -17.14 15.53
CA CYS A 233 -15.56 -16.20 14.40
C CYS A 233 -16.18 -14.84 14.80
N LYS A 234 -16.30 -14.58 16.11
CA LYS A 234 -16.93 -13.36 16.65
C LYS A 234 -16.20 -12.10 16.22
N GLN A 235 -14.87 -12.08 16.33
CA GLN A 235 -14.03 -10.98 15.83
C GLN A 235 -13.59 -11.24 14.39
N GLN A 236 -13.71 -10.22 13.55
CA GLN A 236 -13.16 -10.22 12.20
C GLN A 236 -11.69 -9.84 12.29
N VAL A 237 -10.83 -10.70 11.74
CA VAL A 237 -9.43 -10.35 11.53
C VAL A 237 -9.37 -9.59 10.22
N CYS A 238 -8.79 -8.40 10.26
CA CYS A 238 -8.58 -7.55 9.10
C CYS A 238 -7.19 -6.93 9.18
N LEU A 239 -6.64 -6.64 8.00
CA LEU A 239 -5.45 -5.82 7.86
C LEU A 239 -5.80 -4.38 8.17
N THR A 240 -5.01 -3.75 9.04
CA THR A 240 -5.24 -2.38 9.47
C THR A 240 -3.97 -1.55 9.38
N LEU A 241 -4.13 -0.23 9.36
CA LEU A 241 -3.05 0.71 9.62
C LEU A 241 -2.97 0.91 11.13
N TRP A 242 -2.03 0.20 11.75
CA TRP A 242 -1.72 0.27 13.18
C TRP A 242 -2.95 0.13 14.13
N LYS A 243 -3.94 -0.69 13.77
CA LYS A 243 -5.23 -0.85 14.48
C LYS A 243 -6.11 0.40 14.53
N ILE A 244 -5.70 1.50 13.93
CA ILE A 244 -6.46 2.76 13.87
C ILE A 244 -7.50 2.69 12.76
N TYR A 245 -7.09 2.27 11.57
CA TYR A 245 -7.96 2.21 10.39
C TYR A 245 -7.95 0.84 9.73
N LYS A 246 -9.12 0.25 9.52
CA LYS A 246 -9.27 -0.92 8.63
C LYS A 246 -8.93 -0.50 7.21
N ILE A 247 -8.08 -1.27 6.53
CA ILE A 247 -7.76 -0.99 5.13
C ILE A 247 -8.95 -1.44 4.26
N ASP A 248 -9.73 -0.49 3.79
CA ASP A 248 -10.84 -0.72 2.88
C ASP A 248 -10.84 0.28 1.71
N ARG A 249 -11.84 0.18 0.83
CA ARG A 249 -11.96 1.06 -0.33
C ARG A 249 -12.26 2.50 0.07
N SER A 250 -12.91 2.72 1.22
CA SER A 250 -13.24 4.05 1.71
C SER A 250 -11.98 4.81 2.16
N LEU A 251 -11.00 4.09 2.73
CA LEU A 251 -9.71 4.66 3.11
C LEU A 251 -8.92 5.16 1.89
N ILE A 252 -8.98 4.45 0.77
CA ILE A 252 -8.36 4.89 -0.50
C ILE A 252 -8.96 6.21 -0.96
N ILE A 253 -10.30 6.30 -0.99
CA ILE A 253 -11.02 7.51 -1.40
C ILE A 253 -10.71 8.66 -0.45
N THR A 254 -10.67 8.38 0.86
CA THR A 254 -10.36 9.37 1.90
C THR A 254 -8.94 9.91 1.76
N ALA A 255 -7.95 9.05 1.53
CA ALA A 255 -6.57 9.47 1.32
C ALA A 255 -6.43 10.38 0.08
N MET A 256 -7.09 10.02 -1.03
CA MET A 256 -7.08 10.84 -2.26
C MET A 256 -7.81 12.18 -2.07
N GLY A 257 -8.99 12.16 -1.44
CA GLY A 257 -9.75 13.38 -1.14
C GLY A 257 -9.00 14.29 -0.18
N THR A 258 -8.28 13.73 0.79
CA THR A 258 -7.44 14.49 1.72
C THR A 258 -6.30 15.19 0.98
N LEU A 259 -5.61 14.49 0.08
CA LEU A 259 -4.54 15.08 -0.74
C LEU A 259 -5.08 16.24 -1.62
N MET A 260 -6.24 16.04 -2.24
CA MET A 260 -6.90 17.07 -3.06
C MET A 260 -7.33 18.28 -2.23
N ASN A 261 -7.96 18.07 -1.07
CA ASN A 261 -8.41 19.14 -0.19
C ASN A 261 -7.24 19.97 0.33
N TYR A 262 -6.16 19.33 0.78
CA TYR A 262 -4.96 20.05 1.19
C TYR A 262 -4.32 20.78 0.01
N GLY A 263 -4.30 20.19 -1.19
CA GLY A 263 -3.83 20.88 -2.40
C GLY A 263 -4.61 22.17 -2.69
N ILE A 264 -5.95 22.13 -2.61
CA ILE A 264 -6.82 23.30 -2.79
C ILE A 264 -6.57 24.34 -1.69
N LEU A 265 -6.46 23.91 -0.42
CA LEU A 265 -6.21 24.80 0.71
C LEU A 265 -4.89 25.56 0.52
N VAL A 266 -3.83 24.88 0.12
CA VAL A 266 -2.53 25.52 -0.10
C VAL A 266 -2.58 26.45 -1.33
N ALA A 267 -3.26 26.05 -2.41
CA ALA A 267 -3.47 26.90 -3.59
C ALA A 267 -4.20 28.20 -3.26
N THR A 268 -5.24 28.12 -2.43
CA THR A 268 -6.02 29.29 -2.01
C THR A 268 -5.25 30.19 -1.04
N ILE A 269 -4.50 29.65 -0.09
CA ILE A 269 -3.64 30.46 0.79
C ILE A 269 -2.52 31.17 -0.01
N GLY A 270 -1.92 30.45 -0.97
CA GLY A 270 -0.87 31.00 -1.84
C GLY A 270 -1.35 32.12 -2.75
N SER A 271 -2.61 32.07 -3.22
CA SER A 271 -3.19 33.14 -4.05
C SER A 271 -3.53 34.40 -3.24
N VAL A 272 -4.02 34.25 -2.00
CA VAL A 272 -4.30 35.37 -1.09
C VAL A 272 -3.02 36.09 -0.70
N SER A 273 -1.93 35.37 -0.41
CA SER A 273 -0.64 35.98 -0.05
C SER A 273 -0.06 36.81 -1.20
N ARG A 274 -0.13 36.30 -2.44
CA ARG A 274 0.30 37.06 -3.64
C ARG A 274 -0.58 38.26 -3.99
N GLY A 275 -1.82 38.30 -3.50
CA GLY A 275 -2.73 39.43 -3.68
C GLY A 275 -2.43 40.59 -2.73
N ASN A 276 -1.98 40.30 -1.51
CA ASN A 276 -1.65 41.32 -0.51
C ASN A 276 -0.28 42.00 -0.75
N ASP A 277 0.65 41.38 -1.49
CA ASP A 277 1.93 42.00 -1.86
C ASP A 277 1.81 43.01 -3.03
N LYS A 278 0.59 43.31 -3.49
CA LYS A 278 0.31 44.27 -4.59
C LYS A 278 -0.43 45.53 -4.14
N ILE A 279 -0.47 45.84 -2.84
CA ILE A 279 -1.04 47.06 -2.28
C ILE A 279 0.08 47.89 -1.64
#